data_AF-A0A6L7UWD7-F1
#
_entry.id   AF-A0A6L7UWD7-F1
#
_cell.length_a   1.000
_cell.length_b   1.000
_cell.length_c   1.000
_cell.angle_alpha   90.00
_cell.angle_beta   90.00
_cell.angle_gamma   90.00
#
_symmetry.space_group_name_H-M   'P 1'
#
loop_
_entity.id
_entity.type
_entity.pdbx_description
1 polymer ?
#
loop_
_entity_poly.entity_id
_entity_poly.type
_entity_poly.pdbx_seq_one_letter_code
_entity_poly.pdbx_strand_id
1 'polypeptide(L)'
;MKVRRKLIEVALPLDAINKASAREKSIRHGHPSTLHLWWARRPLAAARAVIFAQMVDDPSANPDLFPTEAAQEKERQRLFKVIEDLVLWENTTNEVVLEQAREEIWQSWRRTCAENADHPRADELFNRDKLPAFHDPFAGGGSLPLEAQRLGLEAHASDLNPVAVLINKAMIEIPPKFAGKPPVNPESRGEARLTDKTWRGAEGLAEDVRYYGQWMRDEAERRIGHLYPKVLVTEEMAADRLDLEPYVGRELTVIAWLWARTVKSPNPAFADVDVPLVSTFALSKKKGKEAWLEPMVEGHSYSFQVRSGIPPESAMNGTKTGNRGNFRCLVSGTALPNSYLRERGMAGQLGQRMIAIVAEGNRGRVYLPVSKEHADAANIATPGWQPTNQIVGSNRYMAPPLYGMRRYSDLFTDRQLVALTTFSDLVSEAQERVQGDAVAAGLTEEEAMEYAVLTKIFFAFARDRGADRWSNLATWGGGGGGGGGGRDAGGGGGRKTPPPPTRTGLWGGGVGY
;
A
#
# COMPACT_ATOMS: atom_id res chain seq x y z
N MET A 1 40.22 23.31 11.12
CA MET A 1 40.00 21.93 10.63
C MET A 1 40.74 21.77 9.32
N LYS A 2 41.66 20.82 9.21
CA LYS A 2 42.24 20.47 7.91
C LYS A 2 41.17 19.72 7.11
N VAL A 3 40.83 20.22 5.93
CA VAL A 3 39.78 19.62 5.09
C VAL A 3 40.41 18.48 4.30
N ARG A 4 39.98 17.25 4.59
CA ARG A 4 40.32 16.06 3.79
C ARG A 4 39.36 15.94 2.63
N ARG A 5 39.91 15.75 1.44
CA ARG A 5 39.09 15.49 0.24
C ARG A 5 38.40 14.13 0.41
N LYS A 6 37.08 14.10 0.24
CA LYS A 6 36.26 12.90 0.34
C LYS A 6 36.06 12.26 -1.03
N LEU A 7 35.78 10.96 -1.05
CA LEU A 7 35.58 10.21 -2.30
C LEU A 7 34.45 10.82 -3.16
N ILE A 8 33.38 11.30 -2.51
CA ILE A 8 32.25 11.96 -3.15
C ILE A 8 32.63 13.23 -3.93
N GLU A 9 33.73 13.90 -3.57
CA GLU A 9 34.18 15.14 -4.21
C GLU A 9 35.01 14.89 -5.47
N VAL A 10 35.39 13.64 -5.74
CA VAL A 10 36.29 13.28 -6.84
C VAL A 10 35.60 12.44 -7.89
N ALA A 11 35.19 11.23 -7.53
CA ALA A 11 34.61 10.29 -8.47
C ALA A 11 33.83 9.18 -7.75
N LEU A 12 32.82 8.65 -8.44
CA LEU A 12 31.97 7.54 -7.99
C LEU A 12 31.69 6.60 -9.16
N PRO A 13 31.45 5.29 -8.91
CA PRO A 13 31.05 4.34 -9.95
C PRO A 13 29.58 4.54 -10.34
N LEU A 14 29.27 5.66 -11.01
CA LEU A 14 27.90 6.11 -11.31
C LEU A 14 27.10 5.08 -12.10
N ASP A 15 27.73 4.35 -13.03
CA ASP A 15 27.03 3.32 -13.82
C ASP A 15 26.49 2.20 -12.95
N ALA A 16 27.27 1.74 -11.96
CA ALA A 16 26.83 0.71 -11.02
C ALA A 16 25.72 1.23 -10.10
N ILE A 17 25.88 2.44 -9.57
CA ILE A 17 24.88 3.10 -8.70
C ILE A 17 23.55 3.29 -9.46
N ASN A 18 23.60 3.77 -10.69
CA ASN A 18 22.42 4.01 -11.53
C ASN A 18 21.71 2.71 -11.89
N LYS A 19 22.47 1.67 -12.28
CA LYS A 19 21.92 0.34 -12.59
C LYS A 19 21.22 -0.27 -11.37
N ALA A 20 21.84 -0.20 -10.19
CA ALA A 20 21.25 -0.70 -8.94
C ALA A 20 20.00 0.10 -8.55
N SER A 21 20.06 1.43 -8.62
CA SER A 21 18.92 2.32 -8.32
C SER A 21 17.73 2.10 -9.25
N ALA A 22 17.98 1.79 -10.53
CA ALA A 22 16.93 1.44 -11.48
C ALA A 22 16.29 0.08 -11.16
N ARG A 23 17.11 -0.92 -10.81
CA ARG A 23 16.64 -2.26 -10.41
C ARG A 23 15.78 -2.21 -9.15
N GLU A 24 16.14 -1.40 -8.17
CA GLU A 24 15.41 -1.26 -6.90
C GLU A 24 13.92 -0.91 -7.10
N LYS A 25 13.58 -0.15 -8.15
CA LYS A 25 12.20 0.26 -8.45
C LYS A 25 11.24 -0.90 -8.74
N SER A 26 11.74 -2.07 -9.15
CA SER A 26 10.91 -3.25 -9.42
C SER A 26 10.81 -4.21 -8.24
N ILE A 27 11.51 -3.93 -7.12
CA ILE A 27 11.52 -4.80 -5.95
C ILE A 27 10.22 -4.63 -5.17
N ARG A 28 9.61 -5.76 -4.81
CA ARG A 28 8.28 -5.82 -4.17
C ARG A 28 8.27 -6.63 -2.87
N HIS A 29 9.42 -7.10 -2.42
CA HIS A 29 9.58 -7.84 -1.17
C HIS A 29 10.77 -7.29 -0.40
N GLY A 30 10.63 -7.14 0.93
CA GLY A 30 11.67 -6.63 1.83
C GLY A 30 12.03 -5.14 1.67
N HIS A 31 11.62 -4.50 0.57
CA HIS A 31 11.90 -3.09 0.34
C HIS A 31 11.03 -2.17 1.23
N PRO A 32 11.56 -1.08 1.82
CA PRO A 32 10.79 -0.16 2.66
C PRO A 32 9.50 0.41 2.05
N SER A 33 9.43 0.55 0.72
CA SER A 33 8.19 0.93 0.01
C SER A 33 7.07 -0.07 0.16
N THR A 34 7.39 -1.30 0.54
CA THR A 34 6.40 -2.33 0.81
C THR A 34 5.83 -2.21 2.22
N LEU A 35 6.53 -1.61 3.18
CA LEU A 35 6.01 -1.29 4.52
C LEU A 35 4.99 -0.14 4.46
N HIS A 36 5.39 0.98 3.85
CA HIS A 36 4.52 2.11 3.55
C HIS A 36 5.10 2.91 2.36
N LEU A 37 4.23 3.36 1.44
CA LEU A 37 4.67 4.16 0.31
C LEU A 37 5.01 5.59 0.78
N TRP A 38 6.12 6.13 0.29
CA TRP A 38 6.46 7.54 0.40
C TRP A 38 6.80 8.07 -0.99
N TRP A 39 6.09 9.11 -1.45
CA TRP A 39 6.09 9.55 -2.85
C TRP A 39 7.43 10.06 -3.37
N ALA A 40 8.33 10.51 -2.48
CA ALA A 40 9.63 11.06 -2.84
C ALA A 40 10.82 10.27 -2.26
N ARG A 41 10.66 8.95 -2.06
CA ARG A 41 11.72 8.12 -1.48
C ARG A 41 12.94 8.04 -2.42
N ARG A 42 14.13 8.33 -1.89
CA ARG A 42 15.40 8.20 -2.63
C ARG A 42 15.80 6.72 -2.75
N PRO A 43 16.44 6.31 -3.87
CA PRO A 43 16.95 4.95 -3.99
C PRO A 43 17.93 4.62 -2.86
N LEU A 44 17.77 3.47 -2.22
CA LEU A 44 18.63 3.01 -1.13
C LEU A 44 20.06 2.77 -1.63
N ALA A 45 20.21 2.21 -2.83
CA ALA A 45 21.50 2.05 -3.49
C ALA A 45 22.29 3.37 -3.57
N ALA A 46 21.65 4.44 -4.04
CA ALA A 46 22.27 5.76 -4.13
C ALA A 46 22.57 6.36 -2.75
N ALA A 47 21.63 6.25 -1.80
CA ALA A 47 21.81 6.72 -0.42
C ALA A 47 23.04 6.08 0.24
N ARG A 48 23.16 4.75 0.17
CA ARG A 48 24.29 3.99 0.72
C ARG A 48 25.63 4.40 0.11
N ALA A 49 25.70 4.50 -1.22
CA ALA A 49 26.92 4.89 -1.93
C ALA A 49 27.37 6.31 -1.55
N VAL A 50 26.44 7.26 -1.48
CA VAL A 50 26.71 8.66 -1.15
C VAL A 50 27.19 8.80 0.29
N ILE A 51 26.55 8.12 1.25
CA ILE A 51 26.96 8.17 2.67
C ILE A 51 28.36 7.57 2.83
N PHE A 52 28.61 6.40 2.24
CA PHE A 52 29.94 5.79 2.26
C PHE A 52 31.01 6.74 1.70
N ALA A 53 30.76 7.32 0.52
CA ALA A 53 31.71 8.20 -0.14
C ALA A 53 31.89 9.56 0.55
N GLN A 54 30.92 10.00 1.37
CA GLN A 54 31.04 11.19 2.21
C GLN A 54 31.94 10.92 3.43
N MET A 55 31.91 9.70 3.97
CA MET A 55 32.67 9.33 5.15
C MET A 55 34.11 8.92 4.82
N VAL A 56 34.33 8.27 3.68
CA VAL A 56 35.63 7.78 3.23
C VAL A 56 36.43 8.86 2.50
N ASP A 57 37.69 9.02 2.89
CA ASP A 57 38.61 9.96 2.24
C ASP A 57 38.99 9.48 0.84
N ASP A 58 39.15 10.41 -0.11
CA ASP A 58 39.81 10.07 -1.36
C ASP A 58 41.30 9.77 -1.08
N PRO A 59 41.93 8.81 -1.78
CA PRO A 59 43.34 8.49 -1.62
C PRO A 59 44.28 9.70 -1.78
N SER A 60 43.92 10.72 -2.57
CA SER A 60 44.71 11.96 -2.71
C SER A 60 44.81 12.79 -1.42
N ALA A 61 43.92 12.56 -0.45
CA ALA A 61 44.01 13.17 0.89
C ALA A 61 45.03 12.48 1.81
N ASN A 62 45.68 11.40 1.34
CA ASN A 62 46.63 10.60 2.13
C ASN A 62 47.94 10.37 1.34
N PRO A 63 48.72 11.43 1.03
CA PRO A 63 49.93 11.31 0.22
C PRO A 63 50.99 10.41 0.86
N ASP A 64 51.01 10.26 2.19
CA ASP A 64 51.94 9.36 2.88
C ASP A 64 51.65 7.88 2.60
N LEU A 65 50.38 7.54 2.37
CA LEU A 65 49.93 6.17 2.06
C LEU A 65 49.90 5.93 0.54
N PHE A 66 49.55 6.97 -0.23
CA PHE A 66 49.38 6.92 -1.68
C PHE A 66 50.16 8.06 -2.36
N PRO A 67 51.51 7.95 -2.44
CA PRO A 67 52.37 9.05 -2.86
C PRO A 67 52.32 9.35 -4.36
N THR A 68 51.78 8.45 -5.19
CA THR A 68 51.73 8.62 -6.65
C THR A 68 50.29 8.60 -7.16
N GLU A 69 50.01 9.28 -8.28
CA GLU A 69 48.69 9.24 -8.93
C GLU A 69 48.25 7.81 -9.27
N ALA A 70 49.18 6.95 -9.69
CA ALA A 70 48.90 5.54 -9.97
C ALA A 70 48.50 4.76 -8.70
N ALA A 71 49.12 5.05 -7.55
CA ALA A 71 48.74 4.44 -6.27
C ALA A 71 47.38 4.95 -5.79
N GLN A 72 47.10 6.25 -5.95
CA GLN A 72 45.82 6.86 -5.62
C GLN A 72 44.69 6.28 -6.48
N GLU A 73 44.91 6.13 -7.78
CA GLU A 73 43.90 5.56 -8.68
C GLU A 73 43.67 4.08 -8.40
N LYS A 74 44.72 3.29 -8.12
CA LYS A 74 44.58 1.89 -7.74
C LYS A 74 43.72 1.73 -6.48
N GLU A 75 43.96 2.56 -5.46
CA GLU A 75 43.17 2.52 -4.23
C GLU A 75 41.73 3.02 -4.47
N ARG A 76 41.55 4.05 -5.30
CA ARG A 76 40.21 4.52 -5.67
C ARG A 76 39.40 3.43 -6.36
N GLN A 77 40.01 2.66 -7.26
CA GLN A 77 39.35 1.52 -7.90
C GLN A 77 38.98 0.42 -6.89
N ARG A 78 39.80 0.18 -5.86
CA ARG A 78 39.44 -0.73 -4.75
C ARG A 78 38.22 -0.24 -3.99
N LEU A 79 38.18 1.05 -3.63
CA LEU A 79 37.02 1.67 -2.97
C LEU A 79 35.77 1.65 -3.85
N PHE A 80 35.91 1.78 -5.17
CA PHE A 80 34.80 1.62 -6.10
C PHE A 80 34.24 0.21 -6.09
N LYS A 81 35.06 -0.83 -5.91
CA LYS A 81 34.56 -2.21 -5.79
C LYS A 81 33.74 -2.40 -4.51
N VAL A 82 34.14 -1.76 -3.41
CA VAL A 82 33.31 -1.71 -2.19
C VAL A 82 31.95 -1.08 -2.48
N ILE A 83 31.91 0.07 -3.20
CA ILE A 83 30.64 0.70 -3.57
C ILE A 83 29.80 -0.19 -4.51
N GLU A 84 30.43 -0.80 -5.53
CA GLU A 84 29.76 -1.69 -6.48
C GLU A 84 29.07 -2.87 -5.77
N ASP A 85 29.73 -3.46 -4.78
CA ASP A 85 29.15 -4.53 -3.96
C ASP A 85 28.06 -3.99 -3.02
N LEU A 86 28.31 -2.84 -2.38
CA LEU A 86 27.36 -2.21 -1.46
C LEU A 86 26.04 -1.89 -2.14
N VAL A 87 26.02 -1.41 -3.39
CA VAL A 87 24.78 -0.95 -4.04
C VAL A 87 23.86 -2.09 -4.47
N LEU A 88 24.33 -3.34 -4.51
CA LEU A 88 23.51 -4.48 -4.90
C LEU A 88 22.42 -4.76 -3.85
N TRP A 89 21.19 -5.00 -4.33
CA TRP A 89 20.06 -5.30 -3.45
C TRP A 89 20.29 -6.55 -2.60
N GLU A 90 20.93 -7.55 -3.18
CA GLU A 90 21.25 -8.82 -2.53
C GLU A 90 22.19 -8.65 -1.33
N ASN A 91 22.98 -7.57 -1.31
CA ASN A 91 23.97 -7.30 -0.26
C ASN A 91 23.43 -6.39 0.86
N THR A 92 22.16 -5.99 0.81
CA THR A 92 21.58 -5.04 1.79
C THR A 92 21.54 -5.55 3.24
N THR A 93 21.68 -6.86 3.43
CA THR A 93 21.80 -7.52 4.74
C THR A 93 23.03 -8.44 4.81
N ASN A 94 24.00 -8.26 3.90
CA ASN A 94 25.21 -9.07 3.87
C ASN A 94 26.26 -8.43 4.80
N GLU A 95 26.38 -8.96 6.02
CA GLU A 95 27.29 -8.40 7.03
C GLU A 95 28.76 -8.42 6.60
N VAL A 96 29.20 -9.34 5.73
CA VAL A 96 30.58 -9.33 5.23
C VAL A 96 30.85 -8.07 4.40
N VAL A 97 29.92 -7.71 3.52
CA VAL A 97 30.03 -6.50 2.67
C VAL A 97 29.85 -5.23 3.51
N LEU A 98 28.90 -5.23 4.45
CA LEU A 98 28.66 -4.08 5.33
C LEU A 98 29.85 -3.83 6.26
N GLU A 99 30.47 -4.87 6.80
CA GLU A 99 31.62 -4.73 7.70
C GLU A 99 32.86 -4.22 6.98
N GLN A 100 33.10 -4.67 5.74
CA GLN A 100 34.16 -4.10 4.91
C GLN A 100 33.97 -2.59 4.74
N ALA A 101 32.74 -2.13 4.49
CA ALA A 101 32.46 -0.71 4.34
C ALA A 101 32.59 0.07 5.66
N ARG A 102 32.12 -0.50 6.78
CA ARG A 102 32.25 0.10 8.12
C ARG A 102 33.71 0.30 8.50
N GLU A 103 34.57 -0.68 8.21
CA GLU A 103 36.00 -0.58 8.50
C GLU A 103 36.67 0.57 7.72
N GLU A 104 36.35 0.76 6.44
CA GLU A 104 36.87 1.92 5.68
C GLU A 104 36.42 3.26 6.28
N ILE A 105 35.16 3.35 6.71
CA ILE A 105 34.61 4.52 7.38
C ILE A 105 35.38 4.79 8.68
N TRP A 106 35.60 3.76 9.51
CA TRP A 106 36.37 3.87 10.74
C TRP A 106 37.81 4.30 10.49
N GLN A 107 38.49 3.73 9.50
CA GLN A 107 39.87 4.10 9.18
C GLN A 107 39.97 5.58 8.79
N SER A 108 39.06 6.07 7.94
CA SER A 108 39.02 7.48 7.56
C SER A 108 38.67 8.41 8.72
N TRP A 109 37.75 7.99 9.59
CA TRP A 109 37.44 8.74 10.80
C TRP A 109 38.63 8.83 11.76
N ARG A 110 39.31 7.71 12.02
CA ARG A 110 40.47 7.67 12.91
C ARG A 110 41.63 8.52 12.42
N ARG A 111 41.86 8.58 11.10
CA ARG A 111 42.82 9.52 10.49
C ARG A 111 42.42 10.98 10.71
N THR A 112 41.14 11.29 10.49
CA THR A 112 40.60 12.64 10.74
C THR A 112 40.79 13.02 12.21
N CYS A 113 40.57 12.10 13.14
CA CYS A 113 40.78 12.35 14.57
C CYS A 113 42.25 12.60 14.91
N ALA A 114 43.18 11.78 14.38
CA ALA A 114 44.61 11.93 14.62
C ALA A 114 45.14 13.29 14.15
N GLU A 115 44.66 13.81 13.01
CA GLU A 115 45.07 15.12 12.50
C GLU A 115 44.50 16.31 13.26
N ASN A 116 43.42 16.11 14.00
CA ASN A 116 42.77 17.14 14.79
C ASN A 116 42.96 16.88 16.31
N ALA A 117 43.97 16.10 16.69
CA ALA A 117 44.30 15.79 18.08
C ALA A 117 44.61 17.06 18.90
N ASP A 118 45.19 18.08 18.28
CA ASP A 118 45.50 19.37 18.92
C ASP A 118 44.31 20.36 18.93
N HIS A 119 43.12 19.95 18.46
CA HIS A 119 41.95 20.82 18.46
C HIS A 119 41.44 21.10 19.89
N PRO A 120 41.07 22.33 20.27
CA PRO A 120 40.60 22.65 21.64
C PRO A 120 39.37 21.84 22.10
N ARG A 121 38.63 21.27 21.15
CA ARG A 121 37.46 20.40 21.36
C ARG A 121 37.68 19.00 20.78
N ALA A 122 38.92 18.50 20.73
CA ALA A 122 39.24 17.21 20.14
C ALA A 122 38.46 16.06 20.78
N ASP A 123 38.38 16.04 22.12
CA ASP A 123 37.65 15.01 22.86
C ASP A 123 36.15 14.96 22.52
N GLU A 124 35.57 16.12 22.17
CA GLU A 124 34.15 16.25 21.82
C GLU A 124 33.88 15.99 20.33
N LEU A 125 34.68 16.58 19.44
CA LEU A 125 34.41 16.62 18.00
C LEU A 125 35.17 15.56 17.19
N PHE A 126 36.23 14.98 17.75
CA PHE A 126 37.18 14.11 17.06
C PHE A 126 37.50 12.87 17.90
N ASN A 127 36.46 12.26 18.48
CA ASN A 127 36.58 11.04 19.27
C ASN A 127 36.89 9.83 18.38
N ARG A 128 38.07 9.24 18.57
CA ARG A 128 38.58 8.14 17.74
C ARG A 128 37.83 6.81 17.93
N ASP A 129 37.05 6.69 19.00
CA ASP A 129 36.29 5.51 19.39
C ASP A 129 34.77 5.69 19.20
N LYS A 130 34.32 6.85 18.70
CA LYS A 130 32.92 7.13 18.38
C LYS A 130 32.79 7.83 17.02
N LEU A 131 32.05 7.23 16.09
CA LEU A 131 31.70 7.87 14.81
C LEU A 131 30.80 9.10 15.02
N PRO A 132 30.88 10.12 14.15
CA PRO A 132 29.94 11.23 14.18
C PRO A 132 28.52 10.74 13.91
N ALA A 133 27.55 11.37 14.58
CA ALA A 133 26.14 11.09 14.35
C ALA A 133 25.68 11.58 12.96
N PHE A 134 24.81 10.82 12.32
CA PHE A 134 24.17 11.18 11.06
C PHE A 134 22.85 11.88 11.36
N HIS A 135 22.64 13.08 10.81
CA HIS A 135 21.41 13.85 11.02
C HIS A 135 20.73 14.15 9.68
N ASP A 136 19.47 13.73 9.53
CA ASP A 136 18.62 14.06 8.40
C ASP A 136 17.34 14.79 8.86
N PRO A 137 17.30 16.13 8.78
CA PRO A 137 16.16 16.90 9.27
C PRO A 137 14.93 16.85 8.35
N PHE A 138 15.06 16.24 7.16
CA PHE A 138 14.01 16.13 6.13
C PHE A 138 13.94 14.70 5.58
N ALA A 139 13.93 13.73 6.50
CA ALA A 139 14.17 12.34 6.18
C ALA A 139 13.11 11.72 5.25
N GLY A 140 11.89 12.29 5.22
CA GLY A 140 10.78 11.79 4.41
C GLY A 140 10.58 10.29 4.61
N GLY A 141 10.82 9.51 3.55
CA GLY A 141 10.66 8.06 3.56
C GLY A 141 11.77 7.26 4.25
N GLY A 142 12.78 7.92 4.83
CA GLY A 142 13.80 7.33 5.69
C GLY A 142 14.96 6.60 4.98
N SER A 143 15.18 6.84 3.69
CA SER A 143 16.24 6.14 2.93
C SER A 143 17.64 6.44 3.47
N LEU A 144 17.99 7.71 3.66
CA LEU A 144 19.31 8.11 4.12
C LEU A 144 19.60 7.64 5.55
N PRO A 145 18.75 7.90 6.57
CA PRO A 145 19.03 7.45 7.92
C PRO A 145 19.03 5.91 8.06
N LEU A 146 18.21 5.18 7.30
CA LEU A 146 18.30 3.70 7.26
C LEU A 146 19.66 3.23 6.76
N GLU A 147 20.15 3.79 5.66
CA GLU A 147 21.44 3.38 5.10
C GLU A 147 22.63 3.85 5.94
N ALA A 148 22.52 5.00 6.61
CA ALA A 148 23.49 5.44 7.60
C ALA A 148 23.61 4.43 8.75
N GLN A 149 22.48 3.95 9.27
CA GLN A 149 22.46 2.93 10.31
C GLN A 149 23.07 1.60 9.84
N ARG A 150 22.79 1.15 8.61
CA ARG A 150 23.42 -0.05 8.02
C ARG A 150 24.94 0.08 7.93
N LEU A 151 25.44 1.29 7.64
CA LEU A 151 26.86 1.64 7.60
C LEU A 151 27.47 1.92 8.98
N GLY A 152 26.74 1.66 10.08
CA GLY A 152 27.25 1.76 11.45
C GLY A 152 27.20 3.15 12.08
N LEU A 153 26.53 4.12 11.44
CA LEU A 153 26.36 5.47 11.99
C LEU A 153 25.16 5.54 12.95
N GLU A 154 25.30 6.33 14.02
CA GLU A 154 24.18 6.71 14.89
C GLU A 154 23.27 7.68 14.13
N ALA A 155 22.12 7.20 13.64
CA ALA A 155 21.24 7.97 12.74
C ALA A 155 20.08 8.63 13.48
N HIS A 156 19.95 9.94 13.30
CA HIS A 156 18.88 10.79 13.80
C HIS A 156 18.09 11.38 12.63
N ALA A 157 16.77 11.20 12.64
CA ALA A 157 15.89 11.61 11.56
C ALA A 157 14.73 12.45 12.10
N SER A 158 14.37 13.52 11.39
CA SER A 158 13.15 14.29 11.65
C SER A 158 12.40 14.62 10.36
N ASP A 159 11.13 14.94 10.50
CA ASP A 159 10.29 15.46 9.41
C ASP A 159 9.12 16.25 10.02
N LEU A 160 8.58 17.22 9.27
CA LEU A 160 7.36 17.93 9.67
C LEU A 160 6.11 17.07 9.45
N ASN A 161 6.16 16.13 8.51
CA ASN A 161 5.05 15.24 8.21
C ASN A 161 5.02 14.07 9.22
N PRO A 162 3.95 13.91 10.01
CA PRO A 162 3.86 12.84 11.00
C PRO A 162 3.92 11.43 10.36
N VAL A 163 3.47 11.27 9.12
CA VAL A 163 3.57 9.98 8.40
C VAL A 163 5.03 9.64 8.12
N ALA A 164 5.84 10.62 7.69
CA ALA A 164 7.28 10.41 7.53
C ALA A 164 7.94 10.02 8.86
N VAL A 165 7.60 10.72 9.96
CA VAL A 165 8.12 10.39 11.29
C VAL A 165 7.78 8.94 11.68
N LEU A 166 6.54 8.50 11.49
CA LEU A 166 6.13 7.12 11.80
C LEU A 166 6.87 6.08 10.93
N ILE A 167 7.08 6.38 9.64
CA ILE A 167 7.85 5.51 8.74
C ILE A 167 9.28 5.35 9.25
N ASN A 168 9.93 6.46 9.64
CA ASN A 168 11.28 6.44 10.19
C ASN A 168 11.32 5.67 11.52
N LYS A 169 10.35 5.87 12.41
CA LYS A 169 10.24 5.11 13.66
C LYS A 169 10.17 3.59 13.40
N ALA A 170 9.28 3.17 12.51
CA ALA A 170 9.10 1.75 12.18
C ALA A 170 10.31 1.10 11.50
N MET A 171 11.14 1.88 10.83
CA MET A 171 12.30 1.37 10.10
C MET A 171 13.62 1.46 10.86
N ILE A 172 13.84 2.53 11.62
CA ILE A 172 15.16 2.92 12.15
C ILE A 172 15.20 2.87 13.68
N GLU A 173 14.12 3.25 14.36
CA GLU A 173 14.08 3.34 15.83
C GLU A 173 13.62 2.04 16.47
N ILE A 174 12.49 1.50 15.99
CA ILE A 174 11.79 0.38 16.63
C ILE A 174 12.53 -0.96 16.45
N PRO A 175 12.94 -1.38 15.23
CA PRO A 175 13.56 -2.69 15.04
C PRO A 175 14.85 -2.90 15.84
N PRO A 176 15.81 -1.95 15.89
CA PRO A 176 17.02 -2.09 16.70
C PRO A 176 16.76 -2.12 18.20
N LYS A 177 15.77 -1.35 18.69
CA LYS A 177 15.38 -1.33 20.11
C LYS A 177 14.94 -2.70 20.63
N PHE A 178 14.37 -3.52 19.76
CA PHE A 178 13.91 -4.88 20.07
C PHE A 178 14.77 -5.97 19.44
N ALA A 179 15.97 -5.63 18.95
CA ALA A 179 16.85 -6.59 18.32
C ALA A 179 17.27 -7.71 19.30
N GLY A 180 17.20 -8.95 18.83
CA GLY A 180 17.55 -10.14 19.61
C GLY A 180 16.57 -10.50 20.73
N LYS A 181 15.48 -9.73 20.90
CA LYS A 181 14.48 -10.02 21.92
C LYS A 181 13.47 -11.05 21.42
N PRO A 182 13.00 -11.98 22.28
CA PRO A 182 11.94 -12.91 21.94
C PRO A 182 10.58 -12.19 21.77
N PRO A 183 9.68 -12.72 20.92
CA PRO A 183 8.30 -12.23 20.78
C PRO A 183 7.55 -12.36 22.11
N VAL A 184 6.48 -11.60 22.31
CA VAL A 184 5.62 -11.70 23.50
C VAL A 184 4.40 -12.59 23.29
N ASN A 185 4.05 -12.93 22.05
CA ASN A 185 2.85 -13.73 21.78
C ASN A 185 2.88 -15.12 22.46
N PRO A 186 1.73 -15.62 22.95
CA PRO A 186 1.67 -16.86 23.72
C PRO A 186 2.15 -18.10 22.97
N GLU A 187 1.91 -18.18 21.65
CA GLU A 187 2.27 -19.33 20.81
C GLU A 187 3.79 -19.47 20.72
N SER A 188 4.48 -18.40 20.34
CA SER A 188 5.95 -18.37 20.25
C SER A 188 6.60 -18.56 21.63
N ARG A 189 5.97 -18.06 22.71
CA ARG A 189 6.45 -18.29 24.09
C ARG A 189 6.28 -19.74 24.53
N GLY A 190 5.23 -20.41 24.08
CA GLY A 190 5.03 -21.85 24.30
C GLY A 190 6.10 -22.68 23.59
N GLU A 191 6.37 -22.40 22.32
CA GLU A 191 7.38 -23.09 21.51
C GLU A 191 8.82 -22.83 21.98
N ALA A 192 9.12 -21.60 22.41
CA ALA A 192 10.45 -21.25 22.93
C ALA A 192 10.78 -21.96 24.26
N ARG A 193 9.78 -22.40 25.04
CA ARG A 193 10.03 -23.27 26.20
C ARG A 193 10.47 -24.69 25.79
N LEU A 194 10.21 -25.07 24.55
CA LEU A 194 10.52 -26.39 24.00
C LEU A 194 11.80 -26.39 23.14
N THR A 195 12.33 -25.21 22.79
CA THR A 195 13.46 -25.06 21.86
C THR A 195 14.41 -23.94 22.29
N ASP A 196 15.73 -24.15 22.17
CA ASP A 196 16.76 -23.12 22.38
C ASP A 196 16.83 -22.14 21.18
N LYS A 197 15.69 -21.58 20.78
CA LYS A 197 15.61 -20.68 19.62
C LYS A 197 16.23 -19.33 19.96
N THR A 198 17.36 -19.01 19.33
CA THR A 198 17.95 -17.67 19.35
C THR A 198 17.30 -16.77 18.32
N TRP A 199 16.83 -15.60 18.74
CA TRP A 199 16.24 -14.58 17.86
C TRP A 199 17.32 -13.66 17.32
N ARG A 200 17.34 -13.43 16.00
CA ARG A 200 18.31 -12.55 15.34
C ARG A 200 17.64 -11.29 14.84
N GLY A 201 18.29 -10.14 15.02
CA GLY A 201 17.74 -8.85 14.60
C GLY A 201 16.31 -8.66 15.11
N ALA A 202 15.41 -8.19 14.26
CA ALA A 202 14.01 -7.92 14.61
C ALA A 202 13.05 -9.11 14.43
N GLU A 203 13.55 -10.36 14.40
CA GLU A 203 12.71 -11.55 14.18
C GLU A 203 11.60 -11.69 15.22
N GLY A 204 11.87 -11.49 16.51
CA GLY A 204 10.85 -11.59 17.56
C GLY A 204 9.71 -10.58 17.37
N LEU A 205 10.05 -9.32 17.10
CA LEU A 205 9.06 -8.30 16.75
C LEU A 205 8.25 -8.68 15.50
N ALA A 206 8.92 -9.23 14.48
CA ALA A 206 8.25 -9.65 13.25
C ALA A 206 7.25 -10.79 13.49
N GLU A 207 7.55 -11.74 14.38
CA GLU A 207 6.61 -12.80 14.77
C GLU A 207 5.38 -12.23 15.49
N ASP A 208 5.56 -11.29 16.42
CA ASP A 208 4.41 -10.64 17.06
C ASP A 208 3.54 -9.89 16.03
N VAL A 209 4.16 -9.13 15.12
CA VAL A 209 3.40 -8.43 14.07
C VAL A 209 2.60 -9.42 13.20
N ARG A 210 3.15 -10.60 12.90
CA ARG A 210 2.42 -11.65 12.17
C ARG A 210 1.29 -12.24 13.01
N TYR A 211 1.57 -12.62 14.25
CA TYR A 211 0.62 -13.27 15.15
C TYR A 211 -0.60 -12.39 15.41
N TYR A 212 -0.39 -11.15 15.85
CA TYR A 212 -1.49 -10.24 16.14
C TYR A 212 -2.16 -9.72 14.86
N GLY A 213 -1.42 -9.61 13.75
CA GLY A 213 -2.01 -9.32 12.44
C GLY A 213 -2.97 -10.41 11.97
N GLN A 214 -2.60 -11.68 12.18
CA GLN A 214 -3.46 -12.84 11.93
C GLN A 214 -4.69 -12.83 12.85
N TRP A 215 -4.50 -12.58 14.15
CA TRP A 215 -5.60 -12.40 15.09
C TRP A 215 -6.58 -11.29 14.66
N MET A 216 -6.07 -10.13 14.23
CA MET A 216 -6.91 -9.04 13.72
C MET A 216 -7.72 -9.47 12.49
N ARG A 217 -7.14 -10.26 11.58
CA ARG A 217 -7.84 -10.80 10.40
C ARG A 217 -8.98 -11.72 10.82
N ASP A 218 -8.70 -12.67 11.70
CA ASP A 218 -9.68 -13.66 12.19
C ASP A 218 -10.81 -12.98 12.99
N GLU A 219 -10.47 -12.00 13.81
CA GLU A 219 -11.45 -11.25 14.59
C GLU A 219 -12.32 -10.35 13.71
N ALA A 220 -11.75 -9.75 12.65
CA ALA A 220 -12.54 -9.05 11.64
C ALA A 220 -13.49 -10.00 10.92
N GLU A 221 -13.02 -11.17 10.46
CA GLU A 221 -13.87 -12.20 9.85
C GLU A 221 -15.01 -12.62 10.78
N ARG A 222 -14.74 -12.82 12.07
CA ARG A 222 -15.77 -13.13 13.06
C ARG A 222 -16.82 -12.03 13.21
N ARG A 223 -16.40 -10.75 13.23
CA ARG A 223 -17.31 -9.60 13.45
C ARG A 223 -18.13 -9.25 12.23
N ILE A 224 -17.51 -9.23 11.05
CA ILE A 224 -18.11 -8.66 9.84
C ILE A 224 -18.18 -9.65 8.67
N GLY A 225 -17.67 -10.88 8.80
CA GLY A 225 -17.66 -11.88 7.71
C GLY A 225 -19.05 -12.23 7.19
N HIS A 226 -20.08 -12.17 8.04
CA HIS A 226 -21.47 -12.36 7.63
C HIS A 226 -21.97 -11.30 6.62
N LEU A 227 -21.31 -10.14 6.52
CA LEU A 227 -21.59 -9.11 5.51
C LEU A 227 -20.95 -9.44 4.14
N TYR A 228 -20.14 -10.50 4.09
CA TYR A 228 -19.37 -10.95 2.92
C TYR A 228 -19.56 -12.46 2.72
N PRO A 229 -20.80 -12.93 2.47
CA PRO A 229 -21.04 -14.35 2.28
C PRO A 229 -20.22 -14.91 1.12
N LYS A 230 -19.94 -16.22 1.16
CA LYS A 230 -19.41 -16.95 0.01
C LYS A 230 -20.52 -17.23 -0.99
N VAL A 231 -20.15 -17.68 -2.18
CA VAL A 231 -21.12 -18.03 -3.24
C VAL A 231 -20.97 -19.49 -3.63
N LEU A 232 -22.03 -20.27 -3.46
CA LEU A 232 -22.11 -21.64 -3.95
C LEU A 232 -22.34 -21.63 -5.47
N VAL A 233 -21.49 -22.34 -6.22
CA VAL A 233 -21.69 -22.52 -7.66
C VAL A 233 -22.62 -23.71 -7.89
N THR A 234 -23.80 -23.46 -8.46
CA THR A 234 -24.82 -24.48 -8.73
C THR A 234 -24.69 -25.07 -10.13
N GLU A 235 -25.31 -26.22 -10.38
CA GLU A 235 -25.41 -26.82 -11.72
C GLU A 235 -26.11 -25.88 -12.72
N GLU A 236 -27.18 -25.20 -12.28
CA GLU A 236 -27.91 -24.22 -13.09
C GLU A 236 -27.02 -23.07 -13.55
N MET A 237 -26.14 -22.56 -12.67
CA MET A 237 -25.19 -21.51 -13.04
C MET A 237 -24.17 -21.99 -14.08
N ALA A 238 -23.80 -23.28 -14.03
CA ALA A 238 -22.81 -23.88 -14.92
C ALA A 238 -23.39 -24.39 -16.25
N ALA A 239 -24.72 -24.50 -16.40
CA ALA A 239 -25.39 -25.12 -17.55
C ALA A 239 -24.86 -24.63 -18.92
N ASP A 240 -24.65 -23.32 -19.06
CA ASP A 240 -24.11 -22.68 -20.27
C ASP A 240 -22.74 -22.01 -20.03
N ARG A 241 -22.03 -22.42 -18.98
CA ARG A 241 -20.79 -21.77 -18.50
C ARG A 241 -19.72 -22.81 -18.19
N LEU A 242 -19.00 -23.24 -19.25
CA LEU A 242 -17.86 -24.16 -19.14
C LEU A 242 -16.78 -23.68 -18.14
N ASP A 243 -16.66 -22.36 -17.94
CA ASP A 243 -15.74 -21.78 -16.96
C ASP A 243 -16.15 -22.03 -15.50
N LEU A 244 -17.39 -22.44 -15.25
CA LEU A 244 -17.94 -22.74 -13.93
C LEU A 244 -17.95 -24.23 -13.56
N GLU A 245 -17.86 -25.14 -14.54
CA GLU A 245 -17.89 -26.60 -14.31
C GLU A 245 -16.92 -27.07 -13.20
N PRO A 246 -15.66 -26.58 -13.11
CA PRO A 246 -14.73 -27.04 -12.07
C PRO A 246 -15.13 -26.64 -10.65
N TYR A 247 -16.10 -25.73 -10.50
CA TYR A 247 -16.52 -25.17 -9.23
C TYR A 247 -17.91 -25.64 -8.78
N VAL A 248 -18.65 -26.40 -9.60
CA VAL A 248 -19.98 -26.89 -9.23
C VAL A 248 -19.93 -27.61 -7.87
N GLY A 249 -20.83 -27.22 -6.97
CA GLY A 249 -20.90 -27.72 -5.60
C GLY A 249 -19.88 -27.11 -4.62
N ARG A 250 -19.05 -26.15 -5.06
CA ARG A 250 -18.06 -25.46 -4.21
C ARG A 250 -18.53 -24.06 -3.83
N GLU A 251 -18.23 -23.68 -2.60
CA GLU A 251 -18.34 -22.30 -2.15
C GLU A 251 -17.08 -21.52 -2.53
N LEU A 252 -17.24 -20.45 -3.28
CA LEU A 252 -16.15 -19.56 -3.66
C LEU A 252 -16.13 -18.32 -2.79
N THR A 253 -14.92 -17.89 -2.41
CA THR A 253 -14.70 -16.61 -1.73
C THR A 253 -15.05 -15.47 -2.68
N VAL A 254 -15.95 -14.59 -2.25
CA VAL A 254 -16.28 -13.39 -3.02
C VAL A 254 -15.21 -12.32 -2.79
N ILE A 255 -14.58 -11.88 -3.87
CA ILE A 255 -13.47 -10.91 -3.87
C ILE A 255 -13.92 -9.50 -4.31
N ALA A 256 -15.06 -9.38 -4.98
CA ALA A 256 -15.70 -8.08 -5.22
C ALA A 256 -17.19 -8.19 -5.58
N TRP A 257 -17.92 -7.12 -5.31
CA TRP A 257 -19.23 -6.85 -5.91
C TRP A 257 -19.12 -5.68 -6.88
N LEU A 258 -19.74 -5.82 -8.05
CA LEU A 258 -19.82 -4.76 -9.04
C LEU A 258 -21.16 -4.05 -8.91
N TRP A 259 -21.11 -2.72 -8.92
CA TRP A 259 -22.25 -1.85 -8.62
C TRP A 259 -22.45 -0.79 -9.70
N ALA A 260 -23.72 -0.49 -9.97
CA ALA A 260 -24.14 0.66 -10.75
C ALA A 260 -24.91 1.64 -9.85
N ARG A 261 -24.65 2.94 -10.02
CA ARG A 261 -25.58 3.96 -9.53
C ARG A 261 -26.87 3.89 -10.34
N THR A 262 -28.02 4.15 -9.73
CA THR A 262 -29.31 4.17 -10.40
C THR A 262 -29.99 5.52 -10.30
N VAL A 263 -30.88 5.82 -11.24
CA VAL A 263 -31.77 6.99 -11.21
C VAL A 263 -33.13 6.59 -11.77
N LYS A 264 -34.21 7.19 -11.27
CA LYS A 264 -35.54 6.98 -11.86
C LYS A 264 -35.58 7.42 -13.31
N SER A 265 -36.37 6.72 -14.13
CA SER A 265 -36.57 7.09 -15.52
C SER A 265 -37.26 8.46 -15.63
N PRO A 266 -36.85 9.34 -16.56
CA PRO A 266 -37.56 10.58 -16.86
C PRO A 266 -38.83 10.33 -17.69
N ASN A 267 -39.02 9.11 -18.22
CA ASN A 267 -40.23 8.77 -18.96
C ASN A 267 -41.37 8.48 -17.97
N PRO A 268 -42.49 9.23 -18.01
CA PRO A 268 -43.62 9.03 -17.10
C PRO A 268 -44.19 7.61 -17.11
N ALA A 269 -44.15 6.92 -18.24
CA ALA A 269 -44.65 5.54 -18.35
C ALA A 269 -43.77 4.51 -17.62
N PHE A 270 -42.52 4.87 -17.29
CA PHE A 270 -41.53 4.00 -16.64
C PHE A 270 -40.92 4.68 -15.40
N ALA A 271 -41.63 5.61 -14.78
CA ALA A 271 -41.11 6.47 -13.71
C ALA A 271 -40.66 5.67 -12.47
N ASP A 272 -41.17 4.45 -12.31
CA ASP A 272 -40.82 3.49 -11.27
C ASP A 272 -39.49 2.77 -11.52
N VAL A 273 -38.99 2.76 -12.77
CA VAL A 273 -37.78 2.04 -13.16
C VAL A 273 -36.52 2.74 -12.67
N ASP A 274 -35.70 2.02 -11.90
CA ASP A 274 -34.35 2.44 -11.50
C ASP A 274 -33.34 2.14 -12.62
N VAL A 275 -33.03 3.12 -13.46
CA VAL A 275 -32.11 2.94 -14.58
C VAL A 275 -30.66 2.82 -14.08
N PRO A 276 -29.92 1.75 -14.43
CA PRO A 276 -28.54 1.58 -14.02
C PRO A 276 -27.60 2.42 -14.91
N LEU A 277 -26.77 3.25 -14.30
CA LEU A 277 -25.81 4.11 -14.98
C LEU A 277 -24.49 3.36 -15.19
N VAL A 278 -24.43 2.59 -16.28
CA VAL A 278 -23.30 1.69 -16.62
C VAL A 278 -22.66 2.12 -17.92
N SER A 279 -21.34 2.34 -17.95
CA SER A 279 -20.63 2.76 -19.17
C SER A 279 -20.20 1.63 -20.08
N THR A 280 -20.16 0.40 -19.56
CA THR A 280 -19.88 -0.82 -20.32
C THR A 280 -20.42 -2.01 -19.55
N PHE A 281 -21.04 -2.94 -20.26
CA PHE A 281 -21.43 -4.24 -19.71
C PHE A 281 -20.31 -5.28 -19.80
N ALA A 282 -19.16 -4.95 -20.41
CA ALA A 282 -17.98 -5.82 -20.39
C ALA A 282 -17.35 -5.87 -18.99
N LEU A 283 -17.33 -7.07 -18.39
CA LEU A 283 -16.73 -7.33 -17.08
C LEU A 283 -15.22 -7.54 -17.20
N SER A 284 -14.82 -8.38 -18.16
CA SER A 284 -13.43 -8.70 -18.50
C SER A 284 -13.24 -8.77 -20.00
N LYS A 285 -12.12 -8.19 -20.48
CA LYS A 285 -11.67 -8.22 -21.89
C LYS A 285 -10.36 -9.00 -22.05
N LYS A 286 -9.89 -9.66 -20.98
CA LYS A 286 -8.64 -10.40 -21.00
C LYS A 286 -8.83 -11.66 -21.83
N LYS A 287 -7.94 -11.88 -22.81
CA LYS A 287 -7.98 -13.06 -23.69
C LYS A 287 -8.04 -14.36 -22.87
N GLY A 288 -9.02 -15.21 -23.17
CA GLY A 288 -9.27 -16.48 -22.48
C GLY A 288 -9.90 -16.36 -21.08
N LYS A 289 -10.31 -15.15 -20.67
CA LYS A 289 -11.01 -14.85 -19.40
C LYS A 289 -12.07 -13.78 -19.60
N GLU A 290 -12.68 -13.74 -20.78
CA GLU A 290 -13.68 -12.76 -21.16
C GLU A 290 -15.02 -13.04 -20.48
N ALA A 291 -15.68 -11.97 -20.03
CA ALA A 291 -17.01 -12.05 -19.43
C ALA A 291 -17.76 -10.72 -19.59
N TRP A 292 -19.08 -10.77 -19.69
CA TRP A 292 -19.94 -9.60 -19.88
C TRP A 292 -21.34 -9.79 -19.28
N LEU A 293 -22.07 -8.68 -19.14
CA LEU A 293 -23.45 -8.64 -18.66
C LEU A 293 -24.43 -8.52 -19.81
N GLU A 294 -25.35 -9.47 -19.91
CA GLU A 294 -26.50 -9.41 -20.80
C GLU A 294 -27.70 -8.82 -20.05
N PRO A 295 -28.17 -7.62 -20.42
CA PRO A 295 -29.40 -7.06 -19.85
C PRO A 295 -30.62 -7.78 -20.42
N MET A 296 -31.42 -8.39 -19.56
CA MET A 296 -32.72 -8.98 -19.90
C MET A 296 -33.80 -8.01 -19.47
N VAL A 297 -34.57 -7.47 -20.42
CA VAL A 297 -35.63 -6.48 -20.16
C VAL A 297 -36.99 -7.14 -20.31
N GLU A 298 -37.83 -7.03 -19.27
CA GLU A 298 -39.16 -7.62 -19.21
C GLU A 298 -40.16 -6.59 -18.67
N GLY A 299 -40.95 -5.99 -19.56
CA GLY A 299 -41.93 -4.95 -19.20
C GLY A 299 -41.27 -3.74 -18.53
N HIS A 300 -41.60 -3.51 -17.25
CA HIS A 300 -41.04 -2.43 -16.42
C HIS A 300 -39.86 -2.90 -15.55
N SER A 301 -39.33 -4.10 -15.78
CA SER A 301 -38.22 -4.66 -15.01
C SER A 301 -37.04 -5.04 -15.91
N TYR A 302 -35.88 -5.21 -15.29
CA TYR A 302 -34.72 -5.78 -15.96
C TYR A 302 -33.85 -6.59 -14.99
N SER A 303 -33.14 -7.57 -15.53
CA SER A 303 -32.12 -8.34 -14.83
C SER A 303 -30.82 -8.38 -15.64
N PHE A 304 -29.75 -8.86 -15.03
CA PHE A 304 -28.47 -9.06 -15.71
C PHE A 304 -28.07 -10.52 -15.61
N GLN A 305 -27.83 -11.15 -16.76
CA GLN A 305 -27.18 -12.46 -16.83
C GLN A 305 -25.68 -12.27 -17.10
N VAL A 306 -24.85 -13.11 -16.49
CA VAL A 306 -23.40 -13.10 -16.75
C VAL A 306 -23.09 -14.13 -17.82
N ARG A 307 -22.50 -13.68 -18.91
CA ARG A 307 -22.05 -14.51 -20.04
C ARG A 307 -20.52 -14.60 -20.04
N SER A 308 -19.99 -15.78 -20.37
CA SER A 308 -18.57 -15.95 -20.68
C SER A 308 -18.30 -15.82 -22.18
N GLY A 309 -17.05 -15.55 -22.53
CA GLY A 309 -16.63 -15.35 -23.92
C GLY A 309 -16.59 -13.88 -24.35
N ILE A 310 -16.22 -13.68 -25.61
CA ILE A 310 -15.91 -12.35 -26.17
C ILE A 310 -17.16 -11.46 -26.06
N PRO A 311 -17.08 -10.29 -25.39
CA PRO A 311 -18.23 -9.40 -25.28
C PRO A 311 -18.66 -8.91 -26.67
N PRO A 312 -19.96 -8.95 -27.00
CA PRO A 312 -20.46 -8.38 -28.24
C PRO A 312 -20.28 -6.85 -28.25
N GLU A 313 -20.33 -6.24 -29.43
CA GLU A 313 -20.19 -4.78 -29.56
C GLU A 313 -21.26 -4.03 -28.73
N SER A 314 -22.47 -4.58 -28.63
CA SER A 314 -23.57 -4.06 -27.80
C SER A 314 -23.21 -3.93 -26.31
N ALA A 315 -22.33 -4.81 -25.79
CA ALA A 315 -21.89 -4.77 -24.40
C ALA A 315 -20.87 -3.64 -24.13
N MET A 316 -20.30 -3.02 -25.16
CA MET A 316 -19.22 -2.05 -24.99
C MET A 316 -19.69 -0.69 -24.49
N ASN A 317 -20.93 -0.31 -24.79
CA ASN A 317 -21.46 1.03 -24.50
C ASN A 317 -22.44 1.09 -23.32
N GLY A 318 -22.81 -0.05 -22.72
CA GLY A 318 -23.71 -0.09 -21.57
C GLY A 318 -24.99 0.74 -21.80
N THR A 319 -25.33 1.56 -20.82
CA THR A 319 -26.40 2.57 -20.88
C THR A 319 -25.87 3.96 -21.22
N LYS A 320 -24.57 4.14 -21.40
CA LYS A 320 -23.95 5.45 -21.65
C LYS A 320 -24.18 5.87 -23.11
N THR A 321 -24.49 7.15 -23.31
CA THR A 321 -24.67 7.76 -24.63
C THR A 321 -23.60 8.83 -24.87
N GLY A 322 -22.77 8.62 -25.90
CA GLY A 322 -21.71 9.55 -26.31
C GLY A 322 -20.65 9.84 -25.24
N ASN A 323 -19.95 10.98 -25.39
CA ASN A 323 -18.75 11.31 -24.61
C ASN A 323 -18.96 12.25 -23.40
N ARG A 324 -20.18 12.75 -23.13
CA ARG A 324 -20.45 13.78 -22.11
C ARG A 324 -21.11 13.29 -20.81
N GLY A 325 -21.08 11.97 -20.56
CA GLY A 325 -21.68 11.39 -19.35
C GLY A 325 -23.21 11.42 -19.36
N ASN A 326 -23.79 11.39 -20.56
CA ASN A 326 -25.22 11.16 -20.75
C ASN A 326 -25.46 9.65 -20.76
N PHE A 327 -26.68 9.26 -20.44
CA PHE A 327 -27.11 7.87 -20.43
C PHE A 327 -28.44 7.73 -21.19
N ARG A 328 -28.95 6.51 -21.28
CA ARG A 328 -30.29 6.19 -21.76
C ARG A 328 -30.95 5.20 -20.80
N CYS A 329 -32.26 5.30 -20.66
CA CYS A 329 -33.05 4.30 -19.98
C CYS A 329 -32.87 2.94 -20.66
N LEU A 330 -32.50 1.92 -19.87
CA LEU A 330 -32.31 0.56 -20.39
C LEU A 330 -33.62 -0.03 -20.91
N VAL A 331 -34.75 0.34 -20.31
CA VAL A 331 -36.09 -0.16 -20.64
C VAL A 331 -36.75 0.69 -21.73
N SER A 332 -36.88 2.00 -21.51
CA SER A 332 -37.63 2.89 -22.41
C SER A 332 -36.79 3.51 -23.53
N GLY A 333 -35.46 3.38 -23.50
CA GLY A 333 -34.55 4.05 -24.43
C GLY A 333 -34.44 5.58 -24.24
N THR A 334 -35.25 6.18 -23.37
CA THR A 334 -35.30 7.63 -23.15
C THR A 334 -33.96 8.19 -22.69
N ALA A 335 -33.54 9.33 -23.26
CA ALA A 335 -32.27 9.96 -22.92
C ALA A 335 -32.26 10.49 -21.47
N LEU A 336 -31.13 10.27 -20.79
CA LEU A 336 -30.81 10.77 -19.46
C LEU A 336 -29.65 11.77 -19.59
N PRO A 337 -29.93 13.06 -19.85
CA PRO A 337 -28.89 14.06 -19.96
C PRO A 337 -28.21 14.31 -18.61
N ASN A 338 -26.94 14.72 -18.62
CA ASN A 338 -26.16 15.00 -17.40
C ASN A 338 -26.84 16.03 -16.47
N SER A 339 -27.57 17.01 -17.01
CA SER A 339 -28.35 17.97 -16.22
C SER A 339 -29.40 17.28 -15.34
N TYR A 340 -30.17 16.35 -15.90
CA TYR A 340 -31.15 15.55 -15.17
C TYR A 340 -30.48 14.71 -14.07
N LEU A 341 -29.34 14.09 -14.38
CA LEU A 341 -28.59 13.29 -13.39
C LEU A 341 -28.09 14.13 -12.21
N ARG A 342 -27.64 15.37 -12.46
CA ARG A 342 -27.22 16.30 -11.41
C ARG A 342 -28.39 16.77 -10.57
N GLU A 343 -29.51 17.12 -11.21
CA GLU A 343 -30.74 17.51 -10.53
C GLU A 343 -31.22 16.39 -9.58
N ARG A 344 -31.32 15.16 -10.08
CA ARG A 344 -31.72 13.99 -9.28
C ARG A 344 -30.71 13.67 -8.19
N GLY A 345 -29.41 13.78 -8.48
CA GLY A 345 -28.35 13.64 -7.47
C GLY A 345 -28.47 14.67 -6.35
N MET A 346 -28.65 15.95 -6.69
CA MET A 346 -28.85 17.03 -5.72
C MET A 346 -30.09 16.82 -4.86
N ALA A 347 -31.14 16.20 -5.41
CA ALA A 347 -32.35 15.82 -4.69
C ALA A 347 -32.19 14.54 -3.86
N GLY A 348 -31.02 13.90 -3.84
CA GLY A 348 -30.78 12.65 -3.11
C GLY A 348 -31.46 11.42 -3.75
N GLN A 349 -31.83 11.50 -5.03
CA GLN A 349 -32.61 10.47 -5.74
C GLN A 349 -31.74 9.53 -6.59
N LEU A 350 -30.46 9.40 -6.23
CA LEU A 350 -29.58 8.40 -6.83
C LEU A 350 -29.57 7.15 -5.95
N GLY A 351 -29.90 6.01 -6.54
CA GLY A 351 -29.80 4.71 -5.90
C GLY A 351 -28.52 3.98 -6.25
N GLN A 352 -28.48 2.71 -5.87
CA GLN A 352 -27.41 1.77 -6.22
C GLN A 352 -28.00 0.38 -6.45
N ARG A 353 -27.40 -0.38 -7.36
CA ARG A 353 -27.78 -1.77 -7.62
C ARG A 353 -26.55 -2.60 -7.92
N MET A 354 -26.45 -3.77 -7.30
CA MET A 354 -25.42 -4.74 -7.64
C MET A 354 -25.73 -5.33 -9.00
N ILE A 355 -24.72 -5.44 -9.86
CA ILE A 355 -24.87 -5.93 -11.23
C ILE A 355 -24.10 -7.23 -11.50
N ALA A 356 -23.11 -7.56 -10.67
CA ALA A 356 -22.39 -8.82 -10.75
C ALA A 356 -21.62 -9.11 -9.44
N ILE A 357 -21.32 -10.38 -9.21
CA ILE A 357 -20.41 -10.86 -8.18
C ILE A 357 -19.11 -11.30 -8.86
N VAL A 358 -17.98 -11.01 -8.21
CA VAL A 358 -16.65 -11.49 -8.61
C VAL A 358 -16.14 -12.39 -7.51
N ALA A 359 -15.94 -13.66 -7.83
CA ALA A 359 -15.41 -14.67 -6.93
C ALA A 359 -13.98 -15.05 -7.29
N GLU A 360 -13.22 -15.53 -6.30
CA GLU A 360 -11.92 -16.14 -6.51
C GLU A 360 -12.08 -17.49 -7.22
N GLY A 361 -11.37 -17.65 -8.33
CA GLY A 361 -11.27 -18.92 -9.04
C GLY A 361 -9.82 -19.40 -9.11
N ASN A 362 -9.62 -20.62 -9.61
CA ASN A 362 -8.30 -21.19 -9.83
C ASN A 362 -7.46 -20.28 -10.75
N ARG A 363 -6.44 -19.62 -10.17
CA ARG A 363 -5.54 -18.68 -10.86
C ARG A 363 -6.28 -17.55 -11.59
N GLY A 364 -7.47 -17.15 -11.13
CA GLY A 364 -8.33 -16.23 -11.86
C GLY A 364 -9.49 -15.66 -11.07
N ARG A 365 -10.31 -14.89 -11.78
CA ARG A 365 -11.57 -14.36 -11.25
C ARG A 365 -12.71 -15.01 -12.01
N VAL A 366 -13.78 -15.30 -11.29
CA VAL A 366 -15.02 -15.85 -11.83
C VAL A 366 -16.11 -14.80 -11.67
N TYR A 367 -16.91 -14.58 -12.70
CA TYR A 367 -17.99 -13.61 -12.69
C TYR A 367 -19.33 -14.34 -12.62
N LEU A 368 -20.14 -13.97 -11.62
CA LEU A 368 -21.38 -14.66 -11.26
C LEU A 368 -22.56 -13.68 -11.20
N PRO A 369 -23.79 -14.13 -11.51
CA PRO A 369 -24.99 -13.33 -11.33
C PRO A 369 -25.19 -12.98 -9.86
N VAL A 370 -25.95 -11.91 -9.60
CA VAL A 370 -26.28 -11.48 -8.25
C VAL A 370 -27.33 -12.40 -7.65
N SER A 371 -27.01 -13.06 -6.53
CA SER A 371 -27.99 -13.83 -5.76
C SER A 371 -28.77 -12.91 -4.81
N LYS A 372 -29.95 -13.38 -4.36
CA LYS A 372 -30.75 -12.68 -3.35
C LYS A 372 -29.96 -12.48 -2.04
N GLU A 373 -29.29 -13.53 -1.57
CA GLU A 373 -28.46 -13.48 -0.36
C GLU A 373 -27.41 -12.35 -0.41
N HIS A 374 -26.71 -12.21 -1.53
CA HIS A 374 -25.72 -11.14 -1.71
C HIS A 374 -26.35 -9.75 -1.82
N ALA A 375 -27.52 -9.64 -2.46
CA ALA A 375 -28.25 -8.38 -2.54
C ALA A 375 -28.74 -7.93 -1.15
N ASP A 376 -29.22 -8.88 -0.33
CA ASP A 376 -29.68 -8.63 1.03
C ASP A 376 -28.50 -8.26 1.94
N ALA A 377 -27.43 -9.06 1.94
CA ALA A 377 -26.22 -8.82 2.73
C ALA A 377 -25.56 -7.46 2.48
N ALA A 378 -25.78 -6.87 1.30
CA ALA A 378 -25.27 -5.54 0.98
C ALA A 378 -25.93 -4.40 1.77
N ASN A 379 -27.15 -4.61 2.27
CA ASN A 379 -27.99 -3.56 2.86
C ASN A 379 -28.27 -3.77 4.35
N ILE A 380 -27.74 -4.83 4.98
CA ILE A 380 -27.96 -5.10 6.42
C ILE A 380 -26.97 -4.34 7.34
N ALA A 381 -25.86 -3.87 6.78
CA ALA A 381 -24.83 -3.19 7.57
C ALA A 381 -25.33 -1.83 8.08
N THR A 382 -25.09 -1.53 9.36
CA THR A 382 -25.38 -0.22 9.96
C THR A 382 -24.10 0.32 10.60
N PRO A 383 -23.53 1.44 10.12
CA PRO A 383 -22.28 1.96 10.68
C PRO A 383 -22.53 2.64 12.04
N GLY A 384 -21.72 2.27 13.04
CA GLY A 384 -21.73 2.94 14.35
C GLY A 384 -21.05 4.32 14.34
N TRP A 385 -20.19 4.57 13.35
CA TRP A 385 -19.50 5.84 13.17
C TRP A 385 -19.31 6.15 11.68
N GLN A 386 -19.31 7.44 11.33
CA GLN A 386 -18.99 7.91 9.99
C GLN A 386 -18.36 9.31 10.01
N PRO A 387 -17.48 9.65 9.04
CA PRO A 387 -16.87 10.97 8.97
C PRO A 387 -17.93 12.04 8.63
N THR A 388 -17.98 13.11 9.42
CA THR A 388 -18.99 14.18 9.26
C THR A 388 -18.50 15.35 8.41
N ASN A 389 -17.19 15.39 8.12
CA ASN A 389 -16.51 16.43 7.37
C ASN A 389 -17.13 16.61 5.98
N GLN A 390 -17.33 17.86 5.58
CA GLN A 390 -17.76 18.20 4.23
C GLN A 390 -16.61 18.12 3.24
N ILE A 391 -16.92 17.74 2.01
CA ILE A 391 -15.98 17.81 0.89
C ILE A 391 -15.85 19.28 0.50
N VAL A 392 -14.73 19.90 0.91
CA VAL A 392 -14.39 21.29 0.59
C VAL A 392 -13.52 21.37 -0.67
N GLY A 393 -13.72 22.41 -1.47
CA GLY A 393 -12.93 22.66 -2.69
C GLY A 393 -13.79 23.00 -3.90
N SER A 394 -13.13 23.31 -5.02
CA SER A 394 -13.83 23.62 -6.26
C SER A 394 -14.49 22.37 -6.84
N ASN A 395 -15.79 22.47 -7.15
CA ASN A 395 -16.56 21.45 -7.88
C ASN A 395 -15.98 21.12 -9.29
N ARG A 396 -14.98 21.88 -9.75
CA ARG A 396 -14.24 21.59 -10.99
C ARG A 396 -13.29 20.39 -10.87
N TYR A 397 -12.78 20.11 -9.67
CA TYR A 397 -11.83 19.01 -9.41
C TYR A 397 -12.46 17.87 -8.60
N MET A 398 -13.45 18.19 -7.76
CA MET A 398 -14.21 17.21 -6.98
C MET A 398 -15.68 17.22 -7.43
N ALA A 399 -16.05 16.27 -8.28
CA ALA A 399 -17.39 16.14 -8.82
C ALA A 399 -18.49 15.61 -7.85
N PRO A 400 -18.22 14.83 -6.78
CA PRO A 400 -19.28 14.25 -5.95
C PRO A 400 -20.31 15.26 -5.39
N PRO A 401 -19.92 16.46 -4.94
CA PRO A 401 -20.88 17.49 -4.51
C PRO A 401 -21.90 17.88 -5.58
N LEU A 402 -21.57 17.78 -6.88
CA LEU A 402 -22.50 18.03 -8.00
C LEU A 402 -23.63 17.00 -8.12
N TYR A 403 -23.57 15.92 -7.36
CA TYR A 403 -24.55 14.85 -7.32
C TYR A 403 -25.10 14.63 -5.91
N GLY A 404 -25.06 15.66 -5.04
CA GLY A 404 -25.62 15.61 -3.69
C GLY A 404 -24.75 14.94 -2.62
N MET A 405 -23.61 14.33 -3.00
CA MET A 405 -22.64 13.75 -2.06
C MET A 405 -21.74 14.85 -1.51
N ARG A 406 -22.08 15.41 -0.35
CA ARG A 406 -21.45 16.60 0.24
C ARG A 406 -20.48 16.27 1.37
N ARG A 407 -20.55 15.07 1.94
CA ARG A 407 -19.66 14.60 3.01
C ARG A 407 -18.77 13.47 2.50
N TYR A 408 -17.65 13.25 3.17
CA TYR A 408 -16.78 12.10 2.87
C TYR A 408 -17.49 10.76 3.13
N SER A 409 -18.41 10.70 4.09
CA SER A 409 -19.24 9.50 4.36
C SER A 409 -20.06 9.09 3.14
N ASP A 410 -20.61 10.05 2.40
CA ASP A 410 -21.51 9.83 1.25
C ASP A 410 -20.83 9.09 0.09
N LEU A 411 -19.49 9.06 0.11
CA LEU A 411 -18.74 8.32 -0.90
C LEU A 411 -18.93 6.81 -0.66
N PHE A 412 -18.89 6.36 0.59
CA PHE A 412 -18.85 4.95 1.00
C PHE A 412 -20.24 4.33 1.14
N THR A 413 -20.33 3.01 0.99
CA THR A 413 -21.50 2.26 1.43
C THR A 413 -21.42 1.98 2.94
N ASP A 414 -22.56 1.77 3.58
CA ASP A 414 -22.64 1.43 5.02
C ASP A 414 -21.75 0.24 5.38
N ARG A 415 -21.76 -0.80 4.55
CA ARG A 415 -20.89 -1.97 4.72
C ARG A 415 -19.40 -1.62 4.66
N GLN A 416 -18.99 -0.70 3.80
CA GLN A 416 -17.60 -0.24 3.71
C GLN A 416 -17.21 0.55 4.96
N LEU A 417 -18.12 1.40 5.46
CA LEU A 417 -17.89 2.14 6.71
C LEU A 417 -17.75 1.18 7.90
N VAL A 418 -18.63 0.17 8.01
CA VAL A 418 -18.53 -0.88 9.04
C VAL A 418 -17.20 -1.62 8.96
N ALA A 419 -16.75 -2.00 7.76
CA ALA A 419 -15.46 -2.68 7.61
C ALA A 419 -14.27 -1.79 8.00
N LEU A 420 -14.23 -0.55 7.49
CA LEU A 420 -13.12 0.38 7.75
C LEU A 420 -13.01 0.79 9.22
N THR A 421 -14.14 0.90 9.91
CA THR A 421 -14.20 1.18 11.35
C THR A 421 -13.81 -0.06 12.15
N THR A 422 -14.33 -1.23 11.81
CA THR A 422 -13.93 -2.50 12.45
C THR A 422 -12.41 -2.70 12.41
N PHE A 423 -11.77 -2.54 11.24
CA PHE A 423 -10.31 -2.64 11.16
C PHE A 423 -9.58 -1.53 11.92
N SER A 424 -10.17 -0.34 12.04
CA SER A 424 -9.59 0.76 12.82
C SER A 424 -9.63 0.46 14.32
N ASP A 425 -10.73 -0.09 14.80
CA ASP A 425 -10.93 -0.43 16.22
C ASP A 425 -10.02 -1.59 16.62
N LEU A 426 -9.91 -2.61 15.76
CA LEU A 426 -9.02 -3.76 15.97
C LEU A 426 -7.54 -3.40 16.11
N VAL A 427 -7.07 -2.28 15.55
CA VAL A 427 -5.70 -1.81 15.77
C VAL A 427 -5.47 -1.44 17.24
N SER A 428 -6.47 -0.83 17.90
CA SER A 428 -6.38 -0.47 19.32
C SER A 428 -6.54 -1.71 20.20
N GLU A 429 -7.44 -2.61 19.86
CA GLU A 429 -7.60 -3.87 20.61
C GLU A 429 -6.38 -4.79 20.47
N ALA A 430 -5.72 -4.80 19.30
CA ALA A 430 -4.45 -5.50 19.12
C ALA A 430 -3.36 -4.94 20.04
N GLN A 431 -3.32 -3.62 20.23
CA GLN A 431 -2.40 -2.99 21.19
C GLN A 431 -2.66 -3.49 22.61
N GLU A 432 -3.92 -3.51 23.06
CA GLU A 432 -4.29 -3.99 24.39
C GLU A 432 -3.88 -5.44 24.61
N ARG A 433 -4.07 -6.30 23.58
CA ARG A 433 -3.62 -7.69 23.61
C ARG A 433 -2.11 -7.82 23.70
N VAL A 434 -1.37 -7.12 22.85
CA VAL A 434 0.10 -7.11 22.88
C VAL A 434 0.60 -6.69 24.26
N GLN A 435 -0.03 -5.68 24.88
CA GLN A 435 0.33 -5.22 26.22
C GLN A 435 0.08 -6.30 27.27
N GLY A 436 -1.10 -6.93 27.28
CA GLY A 436 -1.43 -8.01 28.21
C GLY A 436 -0.47 -9.20 28.10
N ASP A 437 -0.19 -9.62 26.87
CA ASP A 437 0.72 -10.73 26.58
C ASP A 437 2.18 -10.36 26.91
N ALA A 438 2.59 -9.10 26.72
CA ALA A 438 3.89 -8.59 27.14
C ALA A 438 4.08 -8.65 28.67
N VAL A 439 3.06 -8.24 29.45
CA VAL A 439 3.08 -8.38 30.91
C VAL A 439 3.15 -9.85 31.31
N ALA A 440 2.35 -10.72 30.68
CA ALA A 440 2.38 -12.16 30.91
C ALA A 440 3.74 -12.80 30.54
N ALA A 441 4.45 -12.21 29.57
CA ALA A 441 5.80 -12.59 29.17
C ALA A 441 6.90 -12.05 30.12
N GLY A 442 6.54 -11.32 31.17
CA GLY A 442 7.44 -10.86 32.23
C GLY A 442 8.00 -9.45 32.03
N LEU A 443 7.48 -8.66 31.09
CA LEU A 443 7.82 -7.23 30.99
C LEU A 443 7.11 -6.45 32.11
N THR A 444 7.74 -5.37 32.56
CA THR A 444 7.05 -4.41 33.45
C THR A 444 5.87 -3.75 32.72
N GLU A 445 4.92 -3.17 33.46
CA GLU A 445 3.77 -2.48 32.85
C GLU A 445 4.18 -1.35 31.89
N GLU A 446 5.24 -0.62 32.24
CA GLU A 446 5.78 0.47 31.41
C GLU A 446 6.42 -0.06 30.12
N GLU A 447 7.26 -1.10 30.21
CA GLU A 447 7.87 -1.73 29.03
C GLU A 447 6.84 -2.40 28.13
N ALA A 448 5.81 -3.04 28.72
CA ALA A 448 4.73 -3.67 27.99
C ALA A 448 3.88 -2.65 27.24
N MET A 449 3.55 -1.52 27.89
CA MET A 449 2.84 -0.41 27.25
C MET A 449 3.66 0.16 26.09
N GLU A 450 4.95 0.43 26.31
CA GLU A 450 5.83 0.93 25.27
C GLU A 450 5.92 -0.04 24.08
N TYR A 451 6.14 -1.34 24.34
CA TYR A 451 6.20 -2.37 23.31
C TYR A 451 4.91 -2.42 22.47
N ALA A 452 3.76 -2.38 23.15
CA ALA A 452 2.46 -2.40 22.50
C ALA A 452 2.23 -1.16 21.61
N VAL A 453 2.53 0.04 22.12
CA VAL A 453 2.41 1.30 21.37
C VAL A 453 3.30 1.30 20.13
N LEU A 454 4.53 0.80 20.22
CA LEU A 454 5.45 0.74 19.09
C LEU A 454 5.03 -0.33 18.08
N THR A 455 4.53 -1.48 18.53
CA THR A 455 4.04 -2.56 17.65
C THR A 455 2.79 -2.12 16.89
N LYS A 456 1.91 -1.33 17.50
CA LYS A 456 0.70 -0.76 16.87
C LYS A 456 0.98 -0.02 15.56
N ILE A 457 2.14 0.61 15.42
CA ILE A 457 2.51 1.35 14.20
C ILE A 457 2.50 0.42 12.98
N PHE A 458 2.93 -0.84 13.13
CA PHE A 458 2.92 -1.82 12.04
C PHE A 458 1.49 -2.23 11.65
N PHE A 459 0.59 -2.41 12.62
CA PHE A 459 -0.83 -2.69 12.35
C PHE A 459 -1.52 -1.51 11.66
N ALA A 460 -1.23 -0.29 12.10
CA ALA A 460 -1.73 0.92 11.46
C ALA A 460 -1.26 1.02 10.00
N PHE A 461 0.00 0.72 9.69
CA PHE A 461 0.50 0.67 8.31
C PHE A 461 -0.09 -0.47 7.49
N ALA A 462 -0.33 -1.64 8.07
CA ALA A 462 -1.02 -2.72 7.38
C ALA A 462 -2.46 -2.31 7.02
N ARG A 463 -3.18 -1.70 7.97
CA ARG A 463 -4.52 -1.16 7.77
C ARG A 463 -4.53 -0.05 6.73
N ASP A 464 -3.61 0.90 6.77
CA ASP A 464 -3.54 1.99 5.79
C ASP A 464 -3.25 1.49 4.37
N ARG A 465 -2.31 0.54 4.23
CA ARG A 465 -2.07 -0.13 2.94
C ARG A 465 -3.31 -0.91 2.46
N GLY A 466 -4.05 -1.54 3.37
CA GLY A 466 -5.33 -2.16 3.07
C GLY A 466 -6.34 -1.11 2.58
N ALA A 467 -6.43 0.03 3.30
CA ALA A 467 -7.24 1.21 3.00
C ALA A 467 -7.02 1.71 1.55
N ASP A 468 -5.77 1.65 1.09
CA ASP A 468 -5.39 2.04 -0.27
C ASP A 468 -5.60 0.94 -1.32
N ARG A 469 -5.08 -0.27 -1.08
CA ARG A 469 -5.05 -1.36 -2.08
C ARG A 469 -6.39 -1.97 -2.40
N TRP A 470 -7.29 -2.00 -1.43
CA TRP A 470 -8.64 -2.55 -1.62
C TRP A 470 -9.60 -1.52 -2.23
N SER A 471 -9.14 -0.28 -2.46
CA SER A 471 -9.91 0.75 -3.14
C SER A 471 -9.74 0.72 -4.66
N ASN A 472 -10.87 0.66 -5.38
CA ASN A 472 -10.90 0.70 -6.85
C ASN A 472 -10.90 2.13 -7.42
N LEU A 473 -11.06 3.17 -6.59
CA LEU A 473 -11.14 4.58 -7.03
C LEU A 473 -9.80 5.28 -6.94
N ALA A 474 -9.07 5.03 -5.84
CA ALA A 474 -7.75 5.55 -5.59
C ALA A 474 -6.91 4.39 -5.04
N THR A 475 -5.90 3.99 -5.80
CA THR A 475 -4.81 3.16 -5.32
C THR A 475 -3.56 4.03 -5.48
N TRP A 476 -2.92 4.41 -4.40
CA TRP A 476 -1.58 4.98 -4.37
C TRP A 476 -0.57 3.86 -4.60
N GLY A 477 -0.63 3.26 -5.78
CA GLY A 477 0.30 2.25 -6.26
C GLY A 477 1.42 2.88 -7.07
N GLY A 478 2.37 3.56 -6.42
CA GLY A 478 3.57 4.06 -7.08
C GLY A 478 4.52 2.93 -7.48
N GLY A 479 4.39 2.37 -8.68
CA GLY A 479 5.35 1.41 -9.24
C GLY A 479 4.91 0.77 -10.55
N GLY A 480 5.25 1.41 -11.68
CA GLY A 480 4.86 0.98 -13.03
C GLY A 480 5.38 -0.39 -13.48
N GLY A 481 4.60 -1.01 -14.37
CA GLY A 481 4.95 -2.22 -15.11
C GLY A 481 3.75 -3.09 -15.46
N GLY A 482 2.96 -2.71 -16.47
CA GLY A 482 2.05 -3.62 -17.18
C GLY A 482 0.55 -3.36 -17.04
N GLY A 483 -0.01 -2.59 -17.98
CA GLY A 483 -1.38 -2.72 -18.49
C GLY A 483 -2.54 -2.72 -17.48
N GLY A 484 -3.04 -1.54 -17.14
CA GLY A 484 -4.33 -1.41 -16.45
C GLY A 484 -4.59 -0.08 -15.75
N GLY A 485 -4.43 1.04 -16.47
CA GLY A 485 -4.88 2.40 -16.11
C GLY A 485 -5.24 2.69 -14.64
N GLY A 486 -4.23 2.88 -13.79
CA GLY A 486 -4.37 3.69 -12.58
C GLY A 486 -4.32 5.17 -12.97
N ARG A 487 -5.33 5.96 -12.59
CA ARG A 487 -5.35 7.40 -12.85
C ARG A 487 -4.42 8.10 -11.87
N ASP A 488 -3.39 8.73 -12.41
CA ASP A 488 -2.55 9.69 -11.70
C ASP A 488 -3.40 10.76 -11.02
N ALA A 489 -3.47 10.74 -9.70
CA ALA A 489 -3.83 11.90 -8.89
C ALA A 489 -2.61 12.83 -8.83
N GLY A 490 -2.30 13.48 -9.96
CA GLY A 490 -1.13 14.36 -10.05
C GLY A 490 -0.98 15.15 -11.35
N GLY A 491 -1.96 15.10 -12.25
CA GLY A 491 -1.94 15.85 -13.51
C GLY A 491 -2.95 17.00 -13.51
N GLY A 492 -2.49 18.22 -13.26
CA GLY A 492 -3.24 19.44 -13.53
C GLY A 492 -3.56 19.58 -15.02
N GLY A 493 -4.67 19.02 -15.47
CA GLY A 493 -5.18 19.14 -16.83
C GLY A 493 -6.69 19.28 -16.81
N GLY A 494 -7.18 20.49 -17.07
CA GLY A 494 -8.60 20.85 -17.05
C GLY A 494 -9.44 20.11 -18.10
N ARG A 495 -9.82 18.85 -17.85
CA ARG A 495 -10.88 18.14 -18.56
C ARG A 495 -12.10 18.01 -17.66
N LYS A 496 -13.25 18.50 -18.14
CA LYS A 496 -14.56 18.41 -17.48
C LYS A 496 -14.82 16.96 -17.06
N THR A 497 -14.94 16.73 -15.76
CA THR A 497 -15.18 15.41 -15.17
C THR A 497 -16.57 14.88 -15.54
N PRO A 498 -16.69 13.66 -16.12
CA PRO A 498 -17.96 12.94 -16.21
C PRO A 498 -18.48 12.60 -14.79
N PRO A 499 -19.74 12.12 -14.64
CA PRO A 499 -20.23 11.57 -13.37
C PRO A 499 -19.24 10.56 -12.77
N PRO A 500 -19.24 10.37 -11.44
CA PRO A 500 -18.36 9.41 -10.78
C PRO A 500 -18.37 8.07 -11.55
N PRO A 501 -17.19 7.46 -11.78
CA PRO A 501 -17.06 6.33 -12.69
C PRO A 501 -18.01 5.19 -12.28
N THR A 502 -18.65 4.60 -13.28
CA THR A 502 -19.72 3.59 -13.20
C THR A 502 -19.33 2.24 -12.57
N ARG A 503 -18.10 2.09 -12.07
CA ARG A 503 -17.68 1.01 -11.16
C ARG A 503 -17.64 1.59 -9.75
N THR A 504 -18.81 1.84 -9.18
CA THR A 504 -18.93 2.43 -7.82
C THR A 504 -18.98 1.33 -6.77
N GLY A 505 -17.86 0.64 -6.60
CA GLY A 505 -17.50 0.14 -5.28
C GLY A 505 -16.21 0.87 -4.91
N LEU A 506 -16.25 1.77 -3.92
CA LEU A 506 -15.02 2.31 -3.31
C LEU A 506 -14.09 1.22 -2.82
N TRP A 507 -14.62 0.01 -2.66
CA TRP A 507 -13.95 -1.20 -2.25
C TRP A 507 -14.35 -2.31 -3.22
N GLY A 508 -13.37 -3.05 -3.74
CA GLY A 508 -13.66 -4.41 -4.20
C GLY A 508 -14.22 -5.13 -2.98
N GLY A 509 -15.54 -5.37 -2.98
CA GLY A 509 -16.27 -5.86 -1.82
C GLY A 509 -15.97 -7.30 -1.43
N GLY A 510 -14.72 -7.73 -1.51
CA GLY A 510 -14.28 -8.98 -0.97
C GLY A 510 -12.96 -8.83 -0.25
N VAL A 511 -12.99 -9.26 1.00
CA VAL A 511 -11.81 -9.53 1.79
C VAL A 511 -11.25 -10.83 1.21
N GLY A 512 -10.29 -10.71 0.30
CA GLY A 512 -9.43 -11.85 -0.01
C GLY A 512 -8.60 -12.11 1.24
N TYR A 513 -8.87 -13.23 1.90
CA TYR A 513 -8.16 -13.68 3.10
C TYR A 513 -6.69 -13.99 2.82
#